data_AF-A0A8T0E7D0-F1
#
_entry.id   AF-A0A8T0E7D0-F1
#
_cell.length_a   1.000
_cell.length_b   1.000
_cell.length_c   1.000
_cell.angle_alpha   90.00
_cell.angle_beta   90.00
_cell.angle_gamma   90.00
#
_symmetry.space_group_name_H-M   'P 1'
#
loop_
_entity.id
_entity.type
_entity.pdbx_description
1 polymer ?
#
loop_
_entity_poly.entity_id
_entity_poly.type
_entity_poly.pdbx_seq_one_letter_code
_entity_poly.pdbx_strand_id
1 'polypeptide(L)'
;MDVTSLKVQTKALRTSFTCSAKQIDDEFEKENPDIKQLLTEIVSPQRKFKLPEIELKKLSEDSNKYLTFRTQFRKIDEDSFLPPEDKCQYLLQAVVLKSKAARVVESFLTIADNYPKTIAQLKDKFGREDLLVQIYVRDLLSMVMKNAISGRATTDLPAFYDELESKIRALESLGRTQEKYGDFLSPLVESCLPEEILIAWERHRNLNEASGGTRSLEQLPNFLNKEVKAE
;
A
#
# COMPACT_ATOMS: atom_id res chain seq x y z
N MET A 1 22.91 73.12 -3.66
CA MET A 1 21.81 72.15 -3.48
C MET A 1 22.09 71.42 -2.17
N ASP A 2 21.20 71.54 -1.18
CA ASP A 2 21.44 71.03 0.18
C ASP A 2 21.09 69.54 0.29
N VAL A 3 22.13 68.70 0.27
CA VAL A 3 22.07 67.24 0.29
C VAL A 3 21.50 66.70 1.60
N THR A 4 21.52 67.49 2.68
CA THR A 4 21.01 67.06 3.99
C THR A 4 19.49 67.02 4.02
N SER A 5 18.83 68.02 3.42
CA SER A 5 17.36 68.10 3.30
C SER A 5 16.79 66.93 2.48
N LEU A 6 17.48 66.53 1.40
CA LEU A 6 17.08 65.40 0.55
C LEU A 6 17.15 64.04 1.27
N LYS A 7 18.15 63.85 2.17
CA LYS A 7 18.30 62.64 2.99
C LYS A 7 17.21 62.53 4.06
N VAL A 8 16.77 63.66 4.61
CA VAL A 8 15.68 63.70 5.59
C VAL A 8 14.34 63.34 4.93
N GLN A 9 14.05 63.89 3.74
CA GLN A 9 12.82 63.58 3.00
C GLN A 9 12.75 62.11 2.58
N THR A 10 13.85 61.52 2.12
CA THR A 10 13.89 60.10 1.72
C THR A 10 13.73 59.15 2.90
N LYS A 11 14.27 59.49 4.08
CA LYS A 11 14.04 58.71 5.31
C LYS A 11 12.58 58.79 5.75
N ALA A 12 11.98 59.99 5.72
CA ALA A 12 10.57 60.21 6.07
C ALA A 12 9.62 59.42 5.14
N LEU A 13 9.89 59.45 3.84
CA LEU A 13 9.13 58.67 2.85
C LEU A 13 9.26 57.17 3.14
N ARG A 14 10.47 56.64 3.32
CA ARG A 14 10.68 55.22 3.67
C ARG A 14 9.90 54.80 4.91
N THR A 15 9.96 55.60 5.97
CA THR A 15 9.19 55.30 7.20
C THR A 15 7.68 55.31 6.96
N SER A 16 7.16 56.28 6.18
CA SER A 16 5.73 56.34 5.85
C SER A 16 5.25 55.16 5.00
N PHE A 17 6.06 54.72 4.04
CA PHE A 17 5.77 53.53 3.23
C PHE A 17 5.78 52.27 4.08
N THR A 18 6.76 52.10 4.96
CA THR A 18 6.81 50.92 5.85
C THR A 18 5.68 50.90 6.88
N CYS A 19 5.21 52.07 7.34
CA CYS A 19 4.09 52.14 8.27
C CYS A 19 2.77 51.81 7.58
N SER A 20 2.58 52.31 6.35
CA SER A 20 1.37 52.03 5.55
C SER A 20 1.29 50.56 5.14
N ALA A 21 2.43 49.94 4.78
CA ALA A 21 2.48 48.51 4.48
C ALA A 21 2.07 47.65 5.69
N LYS A 22 2.61 47.95 6.87
CA LYS A 22 2.23 47.25 8.11
C LYS A 22 0.77 47.43 8.46
N GLN A 23 0.21 48.61 8.22
CA GLN A 23 -1.19 48.89 8.50
C GLN A 23 -2.13 48.10 7.58
N ILE A 24 -1.76 47.92 6.31
CA ILE A 24 -2.49 47.07 5.36
C ILE A 24 -2.40 45.60 5.78
N ASP A 25 -1.23 45.13 6.21
CA ASP A 25 -1.06 43.75 6.69
C ASP A 25 -1.89 43.51 7.97
N ASP A 26 -1.85 44.43 8.93
CA ASP A 26 -2.62 44.35 10.19
C ASP A 26 -4.15 44.40 9.93
N GLU A 27 -4.60 45.20 8.96
CA GLU A 27 -6.01 45.32 8.59
C GLU A 27 -6.50 44.08 7.82
N PHE A 28 -5.68 43.53 6.93
CA PHE A 28 -5.92 42.26 6.25
C PHE A 28 -5.99 41.07 7.24
N GLU A 29 -5.10 41.05 8.24
CA GLU A 29 -5.11 40.04 9.31
C GLU A 29 -6.35 40.15 10.19
N LYS A 30 -6.91 41.35 10.37
CA LYS A 30 -8.09 41.59 11.21
C LYS A 30 -9.40 41.28 10.49
N GLU A 31 -9.47 41.48 9.16
CA GLU A 31 -10.66 41.18 8.36
C GLU A 31 -10.83 39.69 8.04
N ASN A 32 -9.76 38.88 8.09
CA ASN A 32 -9.83 37.45 7.73
C ASN A 32 -9.13 36.52 8.74
N PRO A 33 -9.59 36.46 10.01
CA PRO A 33 -9.02 35.55 11.01
C PRO A 33 -9.16 34.06 10.62
N ASP A 34 -10.23 33.72 9.89
CA ASP A 34 -10.50 32.36 9.41
C ASP A 34 -9.46 31.87 8.39
N ILE A 35 -8.90 32.75 7.55
CA ILE A 35 -7.87 32.37 6.57
C ILE A 35 -6.56 31.99 7.28
N LYS A 36 -6.18 32.72 8.35
CA LYS A 36 -5.04 32.35 9.18
C LYS A 36 -5.27 31.02 9.90
N GLN A 37 -6.46 30.81 10.43
CA GLN A 37 -6.82 29.57 11.12
C GLN A 37 -6.78 28.36 10.18
N LEU A 38 -7.32 28.52 8.96
CA LEU A 38 -7.23 27.52 7.90
C LEU A 38 -5.77 27.25 7.46
N LEU A 39 -4.95 28.29 7.28
CA LEU A 39 -3.52 28.13 6.97
C LEU A 39 -2.76 27.41 8.11
N THR A 40 -3.14 27.68 9.36
CA THR A 40 -2.54 27.04 10.53
C THR A 40 -2.97 25.58 10.67
N GLU A 41 -4.20 25.24 10.30
CA GLU A 41 -4.68 23.85 10.25
C GLU A 41 -4.05 23.06 9.09
N ILE A 42 -3.88 23.68 7.91
CA ILE A 42 -3.21 23.08 6.75
C ILE A 42 -1.72 22.82 7.03
N VAL A 43 -1.06 23.69 7.80
CA VAL A 43 0.37 23.59 8.15
C VAL A 43 0.61 22.86 9.48
N SER A 44 -0.46 22.45 10.18
CA SER A 44 -0.31 21.73 11.44
C SER A 44 0.47 20.42 11.20
N PRO A 45 1.57 20.17 11.93
CA PRO A 45 2.33 18.95 11.74
C PRO A 45 1.46 17.79 12.25
N GLN A 46 0.92 17.00 11.31
CA GLN A 46 0.28 15.74 11.63
C GLN A 46 1.20 14.96 12.58
N ARG A 47 0.64 14.54 13.71
CA ARG A 47 1.33 13.98 14.89
C ARG A 47 2.61 13.23 14.49
N LYS A 48 3.77 13.85 14.74
CA LYS A 48 5.08 13.24 14.51
C LYS A 48 5.37 12.21 15.59
N PHE A 49 4.75 11.04 15.47
CA PHE A 49 5.29 9.84 16.10
C PHE A 49 6.67 9.61 15.47
N LYS A 50 7.72 9.57 16.30
CA LYS A 50 9.03 9.05 15.86
C LYS A 50 8.88 7.53 15.71
N LEU A 51 8.33 7.12 14.58
CA LEU A 51 8.29 5.73 14.16
C LEU A 51 9.73 5.29 13.83
N PRO A 52 10.08 4.02 14.08
CA PRO A 52 11.30 3.44 13.51
C PRO A 52 11.33 3.70 12.00
N GLU A 53 12.52 3.94 11.46
CA GLU A 53 12.71 4.14 10.02
C GLU A 53 12.16 2.93 9.27
N ILE A 54 11.16 3.14 8.42
CA ILE A 54 10.52 2.05 7.68
C ILE A 54 11.49 1.62 6.59
N GLU A 55 12.15 0.48 6.77
CA GLU A 55 12.88 -0.17 5.68
C GLU A 55 11.88 -0.63 4.61
N LEU A 56 11.87 0.06 3.48
CA LEU A 56 11.04 -0.32 2.34
C LEU A 56 11.47 -1.70 1.83
N LYS A 57 10.51 -2.64 1.72
CA LYS A 57 10.80 -3.93 1.09
C LYS A 57 11.20 -3.69 -0.35
N LYS A 58 12.43 -4.10 -0.68
CA LYS A 58 13.01 -3.83 -1.98
C LYS A 58 12.32 -4.65 -3.06
N LEU A 59 11.86 -3.97 -4.11
CA LEU A 59 11.33 -4.63 -5.31
C LEU A 59 12.51 -5.15 -6.13
N SER A 60 12.51 -6.46 -6.42
CA SER A 60 13.54 -7.10 -7.24
C SER A 60 12.99 -7.51 -8.61
N GLU A 61 12.63 -8.77 -8.75
CA GLU A 61 12.19 -9.40 -10.01
C GLU A 61 10.82 -10.06 -9.86
N ASP A 62 10.44 -10.44 -8.64
CA ASP A 62 9.21 -11.19 -8.36
C ASP A 62 7.98 -10.28 -8.43
N SER A 63 7.10 -10.56 -9.39
CA SER A 63 5.79 -9.87 -9.49
C SER A 63 4.93 -10.11 -8.24
N ASN A 64 5.09 -11.26 -7.56
CA ASN A 64 4.39 -11.58 -6.30
C ASN A 64 4.69 -10.61 -5.15
N LYS A 65 5.82 -9.90 -5.20
CA LYS A 65 6.19 -8.91 -4.18
C LYS A 65 5.68 -7.50 -4.53
N TYR A 66 5.12 -7.30 -5.72
CA TYR A 66 4.64 -6.01 -6.18
C TYR A 66 3.52 -5.45 -5.31
N LEU A 67 2.54 -6.28 -4.90
CA LEU A 67 1.43 -5.80 -4.04
C LEU A 67 1.92 -5.31 -2.68
N THR A 68 2.85 -6.03 -2.08
CA THR A 68 3.50 -5.65 -0.81
C THR A 68 4.28 -4.34 -0.97
N PHE A 69 5.11 -4.26 -2.00
CA PHE A 69 5.86 -3.05 -2.34
C PHE A 69 4.92 -1.86 -2.55
N ARG A 70 3.89 -2.02 -3.39
CA ARG A 70 2.95 -0.95 -3.71
C ARG A 70 2.21 -0.46 -2.48
N THR A 71 1.86 -1.35 -1.56
CA THR A 71 1.18 -0.99 -0.30
C THR A 71 2.08 -0.17 0.62
N GLN A 72 3.35 -0.52 0.76
CA GLN A 72 4.31 0.22 1.57
C GLN A 72 4.67 1.57 0.93
N PHE A 73 4.89 1.57 -0.38
CA PHE A 73 5.31 2.75 -1.13
C PHE A 73 4.16 3.74 -1.39
N ARG A 74 2.90 3.30 -1.24
CA ARG A 74 1.69 4.11 -1.46
C ARG A 74 1.74 5.45 -0.72
N LYS A 75 2.16 5.44 0.54
CA LYS A 75 2.21 6.66 1.36
C LYS A 75 3.20 7.69 0.81
N ILE A 76 4.27 7.25 0.16
CA ILE A 76 5.29 8.13 -0.45
C ILE A 76 4.80 8.59 -1.83
N ASP A 77 4.19 7.69 -2.60
CA ASP A 77 3.62 7.97 -3.94
C ASP A 77 2.51 9.03 -3.86
N GLU A 78 1.58 8.88 -2.90
CA GLU A 78 0.40 9.74 -2.71
C GLU A 78 0.69 11.04 -1.91
N ASP A 79 1.87 11.18 -1.30
CA ASP A 79 2.21 12.39 -0.54
C ASP A 79 2.31 13.61 -1.47
N SER A 80 1.45 14.59 -1.28
CA SER A 80 1.40 15.81 -2.11
C SER A 80 2.46 16.85 -1.72
N PHE A 81 3.04 16.75 -0.51
CA PHE A 81 4.05 17.68 0.00
C PHE A 81 5.48 17.26 -0.38
N LEU A 82 5.68 15.99 -0.77
CA LEU A 82 6.97 15.50 -1.24
C LEU A 82 7.20 15.87 -2.71
N PRO A 83 8.32 16.54 -3.04
CA PRO A 83 8.66 16.86 -4.42
C PRO A 83 9.00 15.58 -5.21
N PRO A 84 8.77 15.56 -6.54
CA PRO A 84 9.06 14.39 -7.38
C PRO A 84 10.50 13.90 -7.29
N GLU A 85 11.48 14.79 -7.10
CA GLU A 85 12.91 14.49 -6.93
C GLU A 85 13.16 13.56 -5.74
N ASP A 86 12.59 13.90 -4.59
CA ASP A 86 12.72 13.10 -3.36
C ASP A 86 12.02 11.76 -3.54
N LYS A 87 10.84 11.75 -4.17
CA LYS A 87 10.11 10.50 -4.50
C LYS A 87 10.92 9.60 -5.43
N CYS A 88 11.67 10.15 -6.38
CA CYS A 88 12.59 9.40 -7.24
C CYS A 88 13.71 8.76 -6.44
N GLN A 89 14.29 9.49 -5.48
CA GLN A 89 15.35 8.97 -4.62
C GLN A 89 14.85 7.84 -3.72
N TYR A 90 13.66 8.00 -3.11
CA TYR A 90 13.03 6.93 -2.35
C TYR A 90 12.72 5.70 -3.22
N LEU A 91 12.27 5.90 -4.46
CA LEU A 91 12.02 4.80 -5.39
C LEU A 91 13.31 4.04 -5.74
N LEU A 92 14.42 4.73 -5.94
CA LEU A 92 15.73 4.10 -6.18
C LEU A 92 16.20 3.27 -4.98
N GLN A 93 15.97 3.75 -3.75
CA GLN A 93 16.29 3.01 -2.52
C GLN A 93 15.37 1.79 -2.32
N ALA A 94 14.13 1.89 -2.75
CA ALA A 94 13.11 0.85 -2.62
C ALA A 94 13.23 -0.26 -3.67
N VAL A 95 14.27 -0.23 -4.51
CA VAL A 95 14.49 -1.20 -5.59
C VAL A 95 15.85 -1.87 -5.42
N VAL A 96 15.91 -3.18 -5.68
CA VAL A 96 17.18 -3.92 -5.60
C VAL A 96 18.07 -3.54 -6.79
N LEU A 97 19.29 -3.07 -6.52
CA LEU A 97 20.27 -2.75 -7.56
C LEU A 97 20.47 -3.92 -8.53
N LYS A 98 20.66 -3.61 -9.82
CA LYS A 98 20.83 -4.57 -10.93
C LYS A 98 19.62 -5.47 -11.23
N SER A 99 18.51 -5.33 -10.52
CA SER A 99 17.28 -6.08 -10.81
C SER A 99 16.56 -5.60 -12.07
N LYS A 100 15.59 -6.38 -12.55
CA LYS A 100 14.69 -5.95 -13.63
C LYS A 100 13.92 -4.67 -13.25
N ALA A 101 13.51 -4.52 -12.00
CA ALA A 101 12.88 -3.29 -11.52
C ALA A 101 13.85 -2.11 -11.54
N ALA A 102 15.12 -2.29 -11.13
CA ALA A 102 16.14 -1.24 -11.17
C ALA A 102 16.36 -0.72 -12.58
N ARG A 103 16.47 -1.62 -13.57
CA ARG A 103 16.62 -1.22 -14.98
C ARG A 103 15.45 -0.36 -15.48
N VAL A 104 14.22 -0.67 -15.06
CA VAL A 104 13.04 0.15 -15.39
C VAL A 104 13.18 1.52 -14.75
N VAL A 105 13.47 1.56 -13.45
CA VAL A 105 13.59 2.82 -12.70
C VAL A 105 14.72 3.69 -13.24
N GLU A 106 15.91 3.15 -13.44
CA GLU A 106 17.07 3.86 -14.00
C GLU A 106 16.82 4.36 -15.44
N SER A 107 16.07 3.60 -16.26
CA SER A 107 15.80 4.01 -17.64
C SER A 107 14.86 5.22 -17.78
N PHE A 108 13.93 5.38 -16.83
CA PHE A 108 12.94 6.47 -16.87
C PHE A 108 13.33 7.65 -15.97
N LEU A 109 14.07 7.42 -14.89
CA LEU A 109 14.51 8.45 -13.94
C LEU A 109 15.77 9.21 -14.41
N THR A 110 15.80 9.62 -15.68
CA THR A 110 16.79 10.58 -16.17
C THR A 110 16.49 12.02 -15.72
N ILE A 111 15.21 12.33 -15.46
CA ILE A 111 14.69 13.62 -15.00
C ILE A 111 13.54 13.35 -14.01
N ALA A 112 13.44 14.10 -12.91
CA ALA A 112 12.42 13.90 -11.87
C ALA A 112 10.97 14.00 -12.38
N ASP A 113 10.74 14.81 -13.41
CA ASP A 113 9.45 14.95 -14.10
C ASP A 113 8.91 13.63 -14.69
N ASN A 114 9.78 12.64 -14.92
CA ASN A 114 9.37 11.33 -15.43
C ASN A 114 8.85 10.38 -14.33
N TYR A 115 8.85 10.78 -13.06
CA TYR A 115 8.38 9.94 -11.95
C TYR A 115 7.03 9.27 -12.21
N PRO A 116 5.98 9.98 -12.68
CA PRO A 116 4.68 9.34 -12.94
C PRO A 116 4.75 8.26 -14.03
N LYS A 117 5.60 8.47 -15.05
CA LYS A 117 5.83 7.50 -16.12
C LYS A 117 6.55 6.26 -15.60
N THR A 118 7.53 6.43 -14.70
CA THR A 118 8.24 5.33 -14.04
C THR A 118 7.28 4.46 -13.23
N ILE A 119 6.41 5.08 -12.42
CA ILE A 119 5.41 4.34 -11.62
C ILE A 119 4.42 3.59 -12.53
N ALA A 120 3.97 4.21 -13.62
CA ALA A 120 3.12 3.56 -14.61
C ALA A 120 3.80 2.34 -15.25
N GLN A 121 5.07 2.46 -15.62
CA GLN A 121 5.86 1.36 -16.21
C GLN A 121 6.14 0.24 -15.22
N LEU A 122 6.37 0.56 -13.94
CA LEU A 122 6.47 -0.45 -12.88
C LEU A 122 5.14 -1.19 -12.69
N LYS A 123 4.02 -0.47 -12.73
CA LYS A 123 2.69 -1.09 -12.68
C LYS A 123 2.43 -1.99 -13.88
N ASP A 124 2.77 -1.56 -15.10
CA ASP A 124 2.59 -2.37 -16.30
C ASP A 124 3.45 -3.66 -16.28
N LYS A 125 4.70 -3.56 -15.85
CA LYS A 125 5.61 -4.71 -15.86
C LYS A 125 5.39 -5.70 -14.71
N PHE A 126 5.05 -5.21 -13.52
CA PHE A 126 5.01 -6.03 -12.30
C PHE A 126 3.64 -6.05 -11.61
N GLY A 127 2.80 -5.05 -11.85
CA GLY A 127 1.50 -4.83 -11.22
C GLY A 127 0.30 -5.14 -12.09
N ARG A 128 0.50 -5.88 -13.18
CA ARG A 128 -0.57 -6.34 -14.06
C ARG A 128 -1.47 -7.31 -13.31
N GLU A 129 -2.70 -6.85 -13.02
CA GLU A 129 -3.65 -7.59 -12.18
C GLU A 129 -3.98 -8.97 -12.76
N ASP A 130 -4.10 -9.07 -14.09
CA ASP A 130 -4.31 -10.33 -14.82
C ASP A 130 -3.17 -11.33 -14.58
N LEU A 131 -1.92 -10.89 -14.64
CA LEU A 131 -0.76 -11.73 -14.38
C LEU A 131 -0.64 -12.10 -12.91
N LEU A 132 -0.87 -11.15 -12.00
CA LEU A 132 -0.83 -11.41 -10.56
C LEU A 132 -1.87 -12.46 -10.15
N VAL A 133 -3.09 -12.35 -10.65
CA VAL A 133 -4.14 -13.36 -10.45
C VAL A 133 -3.65 -14.72 -10.97
N GLN A 134 -3.07 -14.78 -12.17
CA GLN A 134 -2.56 -16.04 -12.72
C GLN A 134 -1.46 -16.65 -11.86
N ILE A 135 -0.54 -15.85 -11.32
CA ILE A 135 0.53 -16.36 -10.46
C ILE A 135 -0.06 -16.91 -9.15
N TYR A 136 -0.94 -16.17 -8.48
CA TYR A 136 -1.56 -16.65 -7.23
C TYR A 136 -2.40 -17.92 -7.43
N VAL A 137 -3.13 -18.04 -8.55
CA VAL A 137 -3.87 -19.27 -8.88
C VAL A 137 -2.92 -20.43 -9.17
N ARG A 138 -1.80 -20.19 -9.86
CA ARG A 138 -0.78 -21.24 -10.08
C ARG A 138 -0.10 -21.66 -8.79
N ASP A 139 0.15 -20.74 -7.87
CA ASP A 139 0.68 -21.04 -6.55
C ASP A 139 -0.30 -21.93 -5.76
N LEU A 140 -1.59 -21.60 -5.77
CA LEU A 140 -2.64 -22.44 -5.16
C LEU A 140 -2.68 -23.84 -5.80
N LEU A 141 -2.65 -23.94 -7.13
CA LEU A 141 -2.58 -25.23 -7.83
C LEU A 141 -1.32 -26.00 -7.47
N SER A 142 -0.19 -25.32 -7.27
CA SER A 142 1.03 -25.97 -6.78
C SER A 142 0.85 -26.51 -5.35
N MET A 143 0.10 -25.82 -4.49
CA MET A 143 -0.23 -26.33 -3.15
C MET A 143 -1.12 -27.58 -3.24
N VAL A 144 -2.14 -27.58 -4.11
CA VAL A 144 -2.97 -28.77 -4.39
C VAL A 144 -2.12 -29.96 -4.81
N MET A 145 -1.19 -29.76 -5.75
CA MET A 145 -0.31 -30.83 -6.22
C MET A 145 0.60 -31.36 -5.11
N LYS A 146 1.19 -30.47 -4.30
CA LYS A 146 2.00 -30.89 -3.14
C LYS A 146 1.18 -31.72 -2.16
N ASN A 147 -0.04 -31.28 -1.85
CA ASN A 147 -0.97 -32.01 -0.99
C ASN A 147 -1.28 -33.41 -1.54
N ALA A 148 -1.55 -33.53 -2.85
CA ALA A 148 -1.81 -34.80 -3.49
C ALA A 148 -0.59 -35.75 -3.49
N ILE A 149 0.62 -35.23 -3.74
CA ILE A 149 1.86 -36.03 -3.78
C ILE A 149 2.25 -36.53 -2.38
N SER A 150 2.05 -35.70 -1.35
CA SER A 150 2.38 -36.04 0.04
C SER A 150 1.37 -36.99 0.69
N GLY A 151 0.41 -37.53 -0.06
CA GLY A 151 -0.66 -38.38 0.50
C GLY A 151 -1.55 -37.62 1.49
N ARG A 152 -1.69 -36.30 1.31
CA ARG A 152 -2.47 -35.40 2.17
C ARG A 152 -2.00 -35.29 3.62
N ALA A 153 -0.72 -35.60 3.88
CA ALA A 153 -0.08 -35.37 5.16
C ALA A 153 0.67 -34.03 5.17
N THR A 154 0.37 -33.14 6.12
CA THR A 154 1.13 -31.92 6.37
C THR A 154 2.02 -32.08 7.59
N THR A 155 3.32 -31.80 7.45
CA THR A 155 4.28 -31.84 8.56
C THR A 155 4.28 -30.58 9.42
N ASP A 156 3.76 -29.47 8.89
CA ASP A 156 3.64 -28.17 9.55
C ASP A 156 2.32 -27.52 9.13
N LEU A 157 1.27 -27.87 9.88
CA LEU A 157 -0.10 -27.44 9.62
C LEU A 157 -0.27 -25.90 9.74
N PRO A 158 0.28 -25.21 10.76
CA PRO A 158 0.23 -23.74 10.85
C PRO A 158 0.84 -23.03 9.64
N ALA A 159 2.06 -23.40 9.23
CA ALA A 159 2.73 -22.73 8.11
C ALA A 159 2.00 -22.93 6.77
N PHE A 160 1.41 -24.12 6.58
CA PHE A 160 0.58 -24.40 5.41
C PHE A 160 -0.64 -23.48 5.33
N TYR A 161 -1.31 -23.23 6.46
CA TYR A 161 -2.47 -22.35 6.49
C TYR A 161 -2.14 -20.88 6.33
N ASP A 162 -1.07 -20.42 6.98
CA ASP A 162 -0.57 -19.06 6.78
C ASP A 162 -0.26 -18.82 5.30
N GLU A 163 0.32 -19.82 4.61
CA GLU A 163 0.57 -19.73 3.18
C GLU A 163 -0.74 -19.67 2.37
N LEU A 164 -1.70 -20.57 2.64
CA LEU A 164 -2.98 -20.64 1.94
C LEU A 164 -3.80 -19.35 2.12
N GLU A 165 -3.94 -18.87 3.35
CA GLU A 165 -4.67 -17.65 3.68
C GLU A 165 -4.02 -16.43 3.01
N SER A 166 -2.67 -16.36 3.01
CA SER A 166 -1.94 -15.29 2.34
C SER A 166 -2.25 -15.22 0.84
N LYS A 167 -2.36 -16.36 0.15
CA LYS A 167 -2.72 -16.41 -1.29
C LYS A 167 -4.17 -15.98 -1.54
N ILE A 168 -5.11 -16.43 -0.71
CA ILE A 168 -6.53 -16.04 -0.81
C ILE A 168 -6.68 -14.53 -0.59
N ARG A 169 -6.06 -13.99 0.47
CA ARG A 169 -6.08 -12.56 0.80
C ARG A 169 -5.46 -11.68 -0.30
N ALA A 170 -4.43 -12.19 -0.98
CA ALA A 170 -3.83 -11.50 -2.13
C ALA A 170 -4.79 -11.43 -3.33
N LEU A 171 -5.54 -12.51 -3.60
CA LEU A 171 -6.58 -12.54 -4.64
C LEU A 171 -7.74 -11.59 -4.32
N GLU A 172 -8.18 -11.54 -3.06
CA GLU A 172 -9.20 -10.58 -2.61
C GLU A 172 -8.75 -9.13 -2.81
N SER A 173 -7.48 -8.83 -2.50
CA SER A 173 -6.87 -7.51 -2.72
C SER A 173 -6.82 -7.10 -4.20
N LEU A 174 -6.88 -8.06 -5.12
CA LEU A 174 -6.99 -7.86 -6.57
C LEU A 174 -8.46 -7.83 -7.06
N GLY A 175 -9.42 -7.74 -6.14
CA GLY A 175 -10.85 -7.72 -6.46
C GLY A 175 -11.43 -9.08 -6.84
N ARG A 176 -10.73 -10.19 -6.54
CA ARG A 176 -11.27 -11.55 -6.64
C ARG A 176 -11.92 -11.94 -5.32
N THR A 177 -12.98 -11.22 -4.98
CA THR A 177 -13.72 -11.44 -3.74
C THR A 177 -14.52 -12.74 -3.80
N GLN A 178 -14.80 -13.29 -2.62
CA GLN A 178 -15.61 -14.48 -2.45
C GLN A 178 -17.01 -14.35 -3.09
N GLU A 179 -17.60 -13.16 -3.05
CA GLU A 179 -18.91 -12.89 -3.68
C GLU A 179 -18.90 -13.12 -5.20
N LYS A 180 -17.78 -12.83 -5.88
CA LYS A 180 -17.68 -12.90 -7.34
C LYS A 180 -17.02 -14.18 -7.85
N TYR A 181 -16.14 -14.79 -7.05
CA TYR A 181 -15.32 -15.93 -7.46
C TYR A 181 -15.39 -17.11 -6.49
N GLY A 182 -16.29 -17.07 -5.50
CA GLY A 182 -16.43 -18.11 -4.49
C GLY A 182 -16.71 -19.48 -5.07
N ASP A 183 -17.51 -19.57 -6.14
CA ASP A 183 -17.81 -20.85 -6.81
C ASP A 183 -16.56 -21.52 -7.40
N PHE A 184 -15.56 -20.73 -7.79
CA PHE A 184 -14.29 -21.22 -8.32
C PHE A 184 -13.24 -21.42 -7.22
N LEU A 185 -13.15 -20.48 -6.27
CA LEU A 185 -12.16 -20.51 -5.20
C LEU A 185 -12.46 -21.60 -4.17
N SER A 186 -13.73 -21.88 -3.87
CA SER A 186 -14.12 -22.88 -2.88
C SER A 186 -13.57 -24.28 -3.18
N PRO A 187 -13.84 -24.88 -4.35
CA PRO A 187 -13.30 -26.21 -4.67
C PRO A 187 -11.77 -26.21 -4.77
N LEU A 188 -11.16 -25.11 -5.22
CA LEU A 188 -9.70 -24.99 -5.31
C LEU A 188 -9.05 -24.99 -3.92
N VAL A 189 -9.59 -24.22 -2.99
CA VAL A 189 -9.10 -24.13 -1.61
C VAL A 189 -9.33 -25.44 -0.87
N GLU A 190 -10.49 -26.08 -1.03
CA GLU A 190 -10.78 -27.40 -0.47
C GLU A 190 -9.78 -28.46 -0.96
N SER A 191 -9.38 -28.39 -2.22
CA SER A 191 -8.38 -29.30 -2.79
C SER A 191 -6.97 -29.10 -2.21
N CYS A 192 -6.67 -27.92 -1.64
CA CYS A 192 -5.41 -27.69 -0.95
C CYS A 192 -5.37 -28.40 0.41
N LEU A 193 -6.52 -28.63 1.05
CA LEU A 193 -6.59 -29.07 2.44
C LEU A 193 -6.12 -30.53 2.65
N PRO A 194 -5.42 -30.83 3.76
CA PRO A 194 -5.17 -32.19 4.21
C PRO A 194 -6.47 -32.96 4.44
N GLU A 195 -6.41 -34.29 4.36
CA GLU A 195 -7.61 -35.14 4.40
C GLU A 195 -8.37 -35.02 5.72
N GLU A 196 -7.65 -35.03 6.84
CA GLU A 196 -8.21 -34.93 8.19
C GLU A 196 -9.00 -33.63 8.37
N ILE A 197 -8.46 -32.54 7.83
CA ILE A 197 -9.06 -31.21 7.94
C ILE A 197 -10.21 -31.07 6.97
N LEU A 198 -10.09 -31.62 5.76
CA LEU A 198 -11.18 -31.62 4.80
C LEU A 198 -12.41 -32.34 5.38
N ILE A 199 -12.21 -33.48 6.06
CA ILE A 199 -13.28 -34.22 6.74
C ILE A 199 -13.87 -33.37 7.88
N ALA A 200 -13.03 -32.74 8.70
CA ALA A 200 -13.50 -31.88 9.80
C ALA A 200 -14.28 -30.64 9.27
N TRP A 201 -13.83 -30.06 8.17
CA TRP A 201 -14.49 -28.97 7.47
C TRP A 201 -15.85 -29.39 6.90
N GLU A 202 -15.92 -30.54 6.23
CA GLU A 202 -17.19 -31.09 5.72
C GLU A 202 -18.21 -31.33 6.83
N ARG A 203 -17.76 -31.88 7.97
CA ARG A 203 -18.60 -32.04 9.17
C ARG A 203 -19.09 -30.69 9.69
N HIS A 204 -18.21 -29.69 9.77
CA HIS A 204 -18.57 -28.35 10.20
C HIS A 204 -19.60 -27.69 9.27
N ARG A 205 -19.44 -27.83 7.96
CA ARG A 205 -20.40 -27.33 6.96
C ARG A 205 -21.78 -27.97 7.11
N ASN A 206 -21.84 -29.29 7.21
CA ASN A 206 -23.12 -30.01 7.34
C ASN A 206 -23.89 -29.60 8.62
N LEU A 207 -23.17 -29.33 9.72
CA LEU A 207 -23.77 -28.81 10.95
C LEU A 207 -24.27 -27.36 10.80
N ASN A 208 -23.53 -26.51 10.08
CA ASN A 208 -23.96 -25.15 9.80
C ASN A 208 -25.18 -25.11 8.86
N GLU A 209 -25.25 -25.99 7.87
CA GLU A 209 -26.44 -26.08 7.00
C GLU A 209 -27.69 -26.51 7.76
N ALA A 210 -27.57 -27.46 8.69
CA ALA A 210 -28.68 -27.88 9.54
C ALA A 210 -29.21 -26.76 10.44
N SER A 211 -28.41 -25.71 10.69
CA SER A 211 -28.79 -24.52 11.46
C SER A 211 -29.12 -23.30 10.59
N GLY A 212 -29.16 -23.46 9.26
CA GLY A 212 -29.49 -22.37 8.32
C GLY A 212 -28.33 -21.41 8.00
N GLY A 213 -27.09 -21.79 8.32
CA GLY A 213 -25.88 -21.02 8.02
C GLY A 213 -25.46 -21.08 6.55
N THR A 214 -24.75 -20.06 6.08
CA THR A 214 -24.25 -19.97 4.70
C THR A 214 -23.02 -20.85 4.45
N ARG A 215 -22.93 -21.48 3.26
CA ARG A 215 -21.78 -22.28 2.78
C ARG A 215 -20.56 -21.44 2.35
N SER A 216 -20.26 -20.36 3.08
CA SER A 216 -19.27 -19.37 2.64
C SER A 216 -17.83 -19.79 2.99
N LEU A 217 -16.87 -19.62 2.08
CA LEU A 217 -15.44 -19.70 2.42
C LEU A 217 -15.04 -18.69 3.50
N GLU A 218 -15.84 -17.66 3.77
CA GLU A 218 -15.57 -16.72 4.88
C GLU A 218 -15.50 -17.44 6.24
N GLN A 219 -16.16 -18.59 6.37
CA GLN A 219 -16.11 -19.40 7.58
C GLN A 219 -14.84 -20.26 7.65
N LEU A 220 -14.19 -20.53 6.51
CA LEU A 220 -13.03 -21.42 6.44
C LEU A 220 -11.82 -20.85 7.20
N PRO A 221 -11.37 -19.59 7.02
CA PRO A 221 -10.27 -19.04 7.81
C PRO A 221 -10.51 -19.09 9.32
N ASN A 222 -11.76 -18.88 9.76
CA ASN A 222 -12.14 -18.95 11.18
C ASN A 222 -12.14 -20.38 11.70
N PHE A 223 -12.55 -21.35 10.88
CA PHE A 223 -12.48 -22.77 11.21
C PHE A 223 -11.03 -23.25 11.29
N LEU A 224 -10.22 -22.94 10.27
CA LEU A 224 -8.80 -23.31 10.22
C LEU A 224 -8.02 -22.75 11.41
N ASN A 225 -8.27 -21.47 11.77
CA ASN A 225 -7.66 -20.88 12.97
C ASN A 225 -8.07 -21.55 14.29
N LYS A 226 -9.24 -22.19 14.36
CA LYS A 226 -9.65 -22.96 15.55
C LYS A 226 -8.96 -24.32 15.58
N GLU A 227 -8.86 -24.99 14.44
CA GLU A 227 -8.23 -26.30 14.33
C GLU A 227 -6.71 -26.21 14.59
N VAL A 228 -6.04 -25.19 14.05
CA VAL A 228 -4.62 -24.90 14.32
C VAL A 228 -4.33 -24.61 15.79
N LYS A 229 -5.29 -24.07 16.54
CA LYS A 229 -5.17 -23.80 17.97
C LYS A 229 -5.58 -24.98 18.85
N ALA A 230 -6.17 -26.02 18.25
CA ALA A 230 -6.63 -27.21 18.95
C ALA A 230 -5.58 -28.34 18.95
N GLU A 231 -4.59 -28.29 18.05
CA GLU A 231 -3.30 -29.00 18.17
C GLU A 231 -2.42 -28.42 19.29
#